data_AF-A0A285CVB9-F1
#
_entry.id   AF-A0A285CVB9-F1
#
_cell.length_a   1.000
_cell.length_b   1.000
_cell.length_c   1.000
_cell.angle_alpha   90.00
_cell.angle_beta   90.00
_cell.angle_gamma   90.00
#
_symmetry.space_group_name_H-M   'P 1'
#
loop_
_entity.id
_entity.type
_entity.pdbx_description
1 polymer ?
#
loop_
_entity_poly.entity_id
_entity_poly.type
_entity_poly.pdbx_seq_one_letter_code
_entity_poly.pdbx_strand_id
1 'polypeptide(L)'
;MTTRIVVLGGGFGGMYAARALKRRLGAAAHVELVNAENYFVFQPLLPEVGAGSITPAHAVSPLRFLLRDVAVRKAVVDHVDFDRKTVTVFQGIQRRPTEIGYDHLVIALGQSADLSRIPGLEEHALKMRTLEDARRLRAHVIEQLEHAQITRRPEVKRGALTFCVVGGGFSGIETVGEMKDLIDRSLKFYPGIDPSEVRVIVVEFADRILGEMSQGLGDYAARTLRERGIELMLRTGVAGATGTQLVTSTGEVIDTRTIVATIGNAPSPVVRRMALPSDRGRIVVERTMAVKGRPDVWALGDCALIAMKDAPEGPRDYAPPTAQFAVREAKVLAANIAATVAGEPARPFDYKSRGALASLGARRGVAQVFGLEFKGFFAWLLWRFYYLAFLPGISTRILVAMNWFMDGISPRSVVQLRAAPQPSIRYVHFRAGDEIYEVGNRADGFYTVVTGAVEMTRPDPDTGEMVTRIIGPGGHFGERLILGATRRKTSVRAVEDTKVLVLNREEFLRLADSFQAFRDYFAPYMARHGVTWPITADNDDRPAP
;
A
#
# COMPACT_ATOMS: atom_id res chain seq x y z
N MET A 1 40.63 5.17 -14.70
CA MET A 1 39.78 4.11 -14.10
C MET A 1 38.33 4.51 -14.27
N THR A 2 37.44 3.57 -14.56
CA THR A 2 36.00 3.85 -14.71
C THR A 2 35.35 3.94 -13.32
N THR A 3 34.73 5.08 -13.00
CA THR A 3 34.09 5.30 -11.68
C THR A 3 32.83 4.43 -11.55
N ARG A 4 32.71 3.66 -10.48
CA ARG A 4 31.54 2.80 -10.21
C ARG A 4 30.50 3.56 -9.41
N ILE A 5 29.29 3.67 -9.97
CA ILE A 5 28.18 4.37 -9.34
C ILE A 5 27.02 3.40 -9.19
N VAL A 6 26.64 3.11 -7.95
CA VAL A 6 25.50 2.22 -7.63
C VAL A 6 24.30 3.06 -7.25
N VAL A 7 23.15 2.80 -7.87
CA VAL A 7 21.87 3.47 -7.62
C VAL A 7 20.88 2.47 -7.04
N LEU A 8 20.40 2.72 -5.82
CA LEU A 8 19.45 1.87 -5.11
C LEU A 8 18.03 2.41 -5.29
N GLY A 9 17.18 1.67 -6.00
CA GLY A 9 15.78 2.00 -6.24
C GLY A 9 15.50 2.42 -7.69
N GLY A 10 14.48 1.81 -8.28
CA GLY A 10 14.05 2.03 -9.67
C GLY A 10 12.85 2.97 -9.84
N GLY A 11 12.54 3.78 -8.83
CA GLY A 11 11.44 4.77 -8.87
C GLY A 11 11.81 6.06 -9.62
N PHE A 12 11.02 7.13 -9.43
CA PHE A 12 11.26 8.43 -10.07
C PHE A 12 12.66 8.99 -9.80
N GLY A 13 13.13 8.95 -8.56
CA GLY A 13 14.47 9.43 -8.21
C GLY A 13 15.57 8.62 -8.90
N GLY A 14 15.63 7.31 -8.60
CA GLY A 14 16.75 6.47 -9.05
C GLY A 14 16.79 6.22 -10.56
N MET A 15 15.66 5.99 -11.22
CA MET A 15 15.64 5.80 -12.69
C MET A 15 16.12 7.06 -13.42
N TYR A 16 15.62 8.24 -13.03
CA TYR A 16 16.06 9.48 -13.66
C TYR A 16 17.49 9.85 -13.28
N ALA A 17 17.96 9.52 -12.07
CA ALA A 17 19.32 9.75 -11.62
C ALA A 17 20.30 8.90 -12.42
N ALA A 18 20.06 7.58 -12.52
CA ALA A 18 20.90 6.66 -13.30
C ALA A 18 21.00 7.09 -14.77
N ARG A 19 19.86 7.49 -15.37
CA ARG A 19 19.84 8.01 -16.75
C ARG A 19 20.62 9.31 -16.91
N ALA A 20 20.50 10.23 -15.96
CA ALA A 20 21.20 11.50 -15.99
C ALA A 20 22.71 11.33 -15.77
N LEU A 21 23.11 10.45 -14.84
CA LEU A 21 24.50 10.07 -14.59
C LEU A 21 25.15 9.50 -15.85
N LYS A 22 24.51 8.52 -16.47
CA LYS A 22 25.06 7.90 -17.69
C LYS A 22 25.21 8.91 -18.83
N ARG A 23 24.24 9.81 -19.01
CA ARG A 23 24.32 10.87 -20.02
C ARG A 23 25.47 11.85 -19.77
N ARG A 24 25.76 12.17 -18.51
CA ARG A 24 26.79 13.14 -18.15
C ARG A 24 28.20 12.54 -18.18
N LEU A 25 28.36 11.33 -17.67
CA LEU A 25 29.67 10.70 -17.49
C LEU A 25 30.06 9.75 -18.63
N GLY A 26 29.11 9.31 -19.46
CA GLY A 26 29.38 8.48 -20.63
C GLY A 26 30.15 7.21 -20.26
N ALA A 27 31.34 7.03 -20.85
CA ALA A 27 32.24 5.90 -20.58
C ALA A 27 33.10 6.07 -19.31
N ALA A 28 33.17 7.28 -18.74
CA ALA A 28 33.95 7.55 -17.53
C ALA A 28 33.34 6.92 -16.26
N ALA A 29 32.06 6.51 -16.32
CA ALA A 29 31.39 5.83 -15.23
C ALA A 29 30.64 4.55 -15.65
N HIS A 30 30.72 3.55 -14.78
CA HIS A 30 29.88 2.36 -14.80
C HIS A 30 28.73 2.59 -13.83
N VAL A 31 27.54 2.85 -14.37
CA VAL A 31 26.33 3.07 -13.58
C VAL A 31 25.54 1.77 -13.50
N GLU A 32 25.25 1.33 -12.28
CA GLU A 32 24.43 0.15 -12.01
C GLU A 32 23.23 0.52 -11.14
N LEU A 33 22.02 0.23 -11.61
CA LEU A 33 20.78 0.41 -10.87
C LEU A 33 20.29 -0.92 -10.31
N VAL A 34 20.11 -0.98 -8.99
CA VAL A 34 19.57 -2.11 -8.26
C VAL A 34 18.13 -1.81 -7.86
N ASN A 35 17.20 -2.69 -8.25
CA ASN A 35 15.80 -2.57 -7.86
C ASN A 35 15.17 -3.94 -7.63
N ALA A 36 14.24 -4.05 -6.67
CA ALA A 36 13.54 -5.30 -6.38
C ALA A 36 12.71 -5.80 -7.59
N GLU A 37 12.13 -4.85 -8.32
CA GLU A 37 11.35 -5.10 -9.53
C GLU A 37 12.15 -4.77 -10.80
N ASN A 38 11.85 -5.45 -11.90
CA ASN A 38 12.48 -5.16 -13.20
C ASN A 38 11.82 -4.00 -13.97
N TYR A 39 10.82 -3.34 -13.38
CA TYR A 39 10.06 -2.26 -13.99
C TYR A 39 10.04 -1.00 -13.12
N PHE A 40 9.87 0.14 -13.78
CA PHE A 40 9.52 1.42 -13.21
C PHE A 40 7.99 1.52 -13.13
N VAL A 41 7.46 2.06 -12.02
CA VAL A 41 6.03 2.31 -11.83
C VAL A 41 5.77 3.80 -11.94
N PHE A 42 4.84 4.17 -12.82
CA PHE A 42 4.31 5.53 -12.89
C PHE A 42 3.18 5.69 -11.88
N GLN A 43 3.55 5.92 -10.62
CA GLN A 43 2.65 5.97 -9.46
C GLN A 43 1.39 6.84 -9.62
N PRO A 44 1.41 8.01 -10.32
CA PRO A 44 0.21 8.82 -10.49
C PRO A 44 -0.94 8.14 -11.23
N LEU A 45 -0.66 7.04 -11.94
CA LEU A 45 -1.67 6.26 -12.66
C LEU A 45 -2.22 5.08 -11.86
N LEU A 46 -1.70 4.80 -10.65
CA LEU A 46 -2.19 3.70 -9.82
C LEU A 46 -3.67 3.83 -9.41
N PRO A 47 -4.19 5.03 -9.06
CA PRO A 47 -5.63 5.20 -8.84
C PRO A 47 -6.48 4.76 -10.04
N GLU A 48 -6.07 5.10 -11.26
CA GLU A 48 -6.74 4.67 -12.50
C GLU A 48 -6.66 3.15 -12.70
N VAL A 49 -5.53 2.53 -12.37
CA VAL A 49 -5.41 1.05 -12.37
C VAL A 49 -6.38 0.43 -11.36
N GLY A 50 -6.46 0.99 -10.14
CA GLY A 50 -7.35 0.51 -9.08
C GLY A 50 -8.83 0.71 -9.40
N ALA A 51 -9.13 1.70 -10.24
CA ALA A 51 -10.45 1.93 -10.81
C ALA A 51 -10.77 1.04 -12.02
N GLY A 52 -9.76 0.44 -12.65
CA GLY A 52 -9.90 -0.29 -13.90
C GLY A 52 -10.09 0.59 -15.14
N SER A 53 -9.80 1.89 -15.08
CA SER A 53 -9.82 2.79 -16.24
C SER A 53 -8.59 2.64 -17.14
N ILE A 54 -7.50 2.11 -16.59
CA ILE A 54 -6.33 1.65 -17.36
C ILE A 54 -5.85 0.27 -16.90
N THR A 55 -5.26 -0.48 -17.83
CA THR A 55 -4.64 -1.78 -17.52
C THR A 55 -3.33 -1.60 -16.74
N PRO A 56 -3.01 -2.47 -15.76
CA PRO A 56 -1.75 -2.47 -15.01
C PRO A 56 -0.48 -2.32 -15.86
N ALA A 57 -0.44 -2.98 -17.02
CA ALA A 57 0.71 -2.94 -17.94
C ALA A 57 1.04 -1.53 -18.45
N HIS A 58 0.08 -0.61 -18.48
CA HIS A 58 0.28 0.75 -18.96
C HIS A 58 0.82 1.70 -17.89
N ALA A 59 0.71 1.34 -16.61
CA ALA A 59 1.27 2.09 -15.50
C ALA A 59 2.74 1.74 -15.24
N VAL A 60 3.32 0.78 -15.96
CA VAL A 60 4.69 0.30 -15.76
C VAL A 60 5.53 0.34 -17.03
N SER A 61 6.85 0.35 -16.87
CA SER A 61 7.78 0.29 -17.99
C SER A 61 9.06 -0.48 -17.60
N PRO A 62 9.54 -1.44 -18.41
CA PRO A 62 10.75 -2.19 -18.07
C PRO A 62 11.96 -1.27 -17.90
N LEU A 63 12.66 -1.35 -16.77
CA LEU A 63 13.82 -0.51 -16.47
C LEU A 63 14.91 -0.66 -17.54
N ARG A 64 15.12 -1.88 -18.06
CA ARG A 64 16.08 -2.18 -19.13
C ARG A 64 15.79 -1.41 -20.43
N PHE A 65 14.52 -1.13 -20.73
CA PHE A 65 14.16 -0.37 -21.92
C PHE A 65 14.40 1.12 -21.72
N LEU A 66 14.19 1.62 -20.49
CA LEU A 66 14.40 3.01 -20.12
C LEU A 66 15.87 3.39 -19.98
N LEU A 67 16.72 2.39 -19.74
CA LEU A 67 18.10 2.55 -19.28
C LEU A 67 19.08 1.70 -20.12
N ARG A 68 19.06 1.86 -21.46
CA ARG A 68 19.84 1.02 -22.40
C ARG A 68 21.35 0.92 -22.09
N ASP A 69 21.95 1.98 -21.53
CA ASP A 69 23.39 2.07 -21.28
C ASP A 69 23.75 2.03 -19.78
N VAL A 70 22.83 1.58 -18.93
CA VAL A 70 23.01 1.43 -17.48
C VAL A 70 22.82 -0.05 -17.15
N ALA A 71 23.70 -0.61 -16.31
CA ALA A 71 23.51 -1.96 -15.82
C ALA A 71 22.27 -2.00 -14.92
N VAL A 72 21.27 -2.83 -15.25
CA VAL A 72 20.08 -3.01 -14.41
C VAL A 72 20.11 -4.38 -13.74
N ARG A 73 20.09 -4.37 -12.41
CA ARG A 73 20.05 -5.57 -11.56
C ARG A 73 18.70 -5.68 -10.84
N LYS A 74 18.00 -6.79 -11.10
CA LYS A 74 16.83 -7.17 -10.32
C LYS A 74 17.31 -7.87 -9.04
N ALA A 75 17.36 -7.13 -7.93
CA ALA A 75 17.80 -7.65 -6.64
C ALA A 75 17.18 -6.85 -5.49
N VAL A 76 17.06 -7.50 -4.33
CA VAL A 76 16.65 -6.86 -3.08
C VAL A 76 17.90 -6.43 -2.32
N VAL A 77 17.96 -5.16 -1.95
CA VAL A 77 19.05 -4.62 -1.12
C VAL A 77 18.86 -5.09 0.31
N ASP A 78 19.92 -5.65 0.91
CA ASP A 78 19.90 -6.11 2.30
C ASP A 78 20.59 -5.13 3.24
N HIS A 79 21.86 -4.86 2.96
CA HIS A 79 22.76 -4.06 3.78
C HIS A 79 23.73 -3.23 2.91
N VAL A 80 24.21 -2.12 3.47
CA VAL A 80 25.25 -1.27 2.88
C VAL A 80 26.36 -1.10 3.91
N ASP A 81 27.55 -1.55 3.55
CA ASP A 81 28.77 -1.33 4.32
C ASP A 81 29.47 -0.10 3.73
N PHE A 82 29.43 1.00 4.48
CA PHE A 82 29.97 2.27 4.02
C PHE A 82 31.50 2.36 4.15
N ASP A 83 32.12 1.52 4.99
CA ASP A 83 33.56 1.55 5.22
C ASP A 83 34.28 0.70 4.16
N ARG A 84 33.71 -0.47 3.82
CA ARG A 84 34.14 -1.29 2.68
C ARG A 84 33.63 -0.78 1.33
N LYS A 85 32.69 0.18 1.33
CA LYS A 85 32.00 0.71 0.15
C LYS A 85 31.35 -0.38 -0.70
N THR A 86 30.56 -1.24 -0.05
CA THR A 86 29.88 -2.37 -0.69
C THR A 86 28.40 -2.40 -0.36
N VAL A 87 27.57 -2.78 -1.33
CA VAL A 87 26.15 -3.09 -1.15
C VAL A 87 25.95 -4.59 -1.24
N THR A 88 25.36 -5.18 -0.22
CA THR A 88 24.95 -6.60 -0.22
C THR A 88 23.53 -6.72 -0.75
N VAL A 89 23.35 -7.55 -1.77
CA VAL A 89 22.05 -7.78 -2.41
C VAL A 89 21.73 -9.27 -2.52
N PHE A 90 20.43 -9.58 -2.57
CA PHE A 90 19.91 -10.90 -2.88
C PHE A 90 19.24 -10.92 -4.25
N GLN A 91 19.60 -11.89 -5.08
CA GLN A 91 19.13 -12.01 -6.44
C GLN A 91 18.94 -13.48 -6.86
N GLY A 92 18.16 -13.68 -7.92
CA GLY A 92 17.88 -15.01 -8.47
C GLY A 92 17.10 -15.90 -7.49
N ILE A 93 17.04 -17.19 -7.82
CA ILE A 93 16.28 -18.19 -7.05
C ILE A 93 17.04 -18.61 -5.79
N GLN A 94 18.37 -18.76 -5.87
CA GLN A 94 19.20 -19.26 -4.78
C GLN A 94 19.46 -18.25 -3.65
N ARG A 95 19.02 -16.99 -3.80
CA ARG A 95 19.17 -15.91 -2.80
C ARG A 95 20.55 -15.89 -2.13
N ARG A 96 21.61 -16.01 -2.91
CA ARG A 96 22.98 -15.89 -2.40
C ARG A 96 23.32 -14.42 -2.18
N PRO A 97 23.97 -14.06 -1.05
CA PRO A 97 24.46 -12.71 -0.85
C PRO A 97 25.48 -12.39 -1.96
N THR A 98 25.28 -11.26 -2.64
CA THR A 98 26.20 -10.75 -3.64
C THR A 98 26.64 -9.35 -3.22
N GLU A 99 27.94 -9.14 -3.07
CA GLU A 99 28.51 -7.81 -2.78
C GLU A 99 28.74 -7.03 -4.09
N ILE A 100 28.35 -5.77 -4.10
CA ILE A 100 28.56 -4.83 -5.20
C ILE A 100 29.37 -3.66 -4.66
N GLY A 101 30.63 -3.54 -5.09
CA GLY A 101 31.48 -2.41 -4.73
C GLY A 101 31.08 -1.13 -5.47
N TYR A 102 31.18 0.01 -4.79
CA TYR A 102 30.89 1.33 -5.36
C TYR A 102 31.99 2.35 -5.03
N ASP A 103 32.14 3.35 -5.90
CA ASP A 103 32.92 4.55 -5.60
C ASP A 103 31.97 5.69 -5.18
N HIS A 104 30.76 5.74 -5.76
CA HIS A 104 29.64 6.56 -5.30
C HIS A 104 28.35 5.75 -5.16
N LEU A 105 27.58 6.01 -4.09
CA LEU A 105 26.29 5.37 -3.83
C LEU A 105 25.15 6.37 -3.87
N VAL A 106 24.09 6.08 -4.62
CA VAL A 106 22.86 6.88 -4.67
C VAL A 106 21.72 6.10 -4.05
N ILE A 107 21.15 6.61 -2.96
CA ILE A 107 20.02 6.03 -2.25
C ILE A 107 18.73 6.71 -2.74
N ALA A 108 17.89 5.96 -3.45
CA ALA A 108 16.62 6.41 -4.01
C ALA A 108 15.50 5.40 -3.73
N LEU A 109 15.52 4.82 -2.52
CA LEU A 109 14.62 3.74 -2.09
C LEU A 109 13.21 4.22 -1.69
N GLY A 110 12.95 5.53 -1.79
CA GLY A 110 11.67 6.13 -1.43
C GLY A 110 11.25 5.87 0.02
N GLN A 111 9.95 5.89 0.27
CA GLN A 111 9.37 5.59 1.59
C GLN A 111 8.50 4.32 1.53
N SER A 112 8.39 3.63 2.66
CA SER A 112 7.39 2.58 2.91
C SER A 112 6.16 3.16 3.60
N ALA A 113 5.11 2.35 3.75
CA ALA A 113 3.94 2.66 4.55
C ALA A 113 3.96 1.78 5.81
N ASP A 114 3.88 2.41 6.98
CA ASP A 114 3.89 1.79 8.29
C ASP A 114 2.56 2.14 8.98
N LEU A 115 1.58 1.23 8.88
CA LEU A 115 0.26 1.42 9.45
C LEU A 115 0.17 0.83 10.87
N SER A 116 1.22 0.13 11.33
CA SER A 116 1.25 -0.58 12.62
C SER A 116 1.07 0.32 13.84
N ARG A 117 1.27 1.63 13.67
CA ARG A 117 1.04 2.64 14.72
C ARG A 117 -0.43 2.79 15.11
N ILE A 118 -1.34 2.38 14.25
CA ILE A 118 -2.79 2.45 14.48
C ILE A 118 -3.30 1.01 14.60
N PRO A 119 -3.85 0.61 15.76
CA PRO A 119 -4.33 -0.75 15.99
C PRO A 119 -5.27 -1.25 14.88
N GLY A 120 -4.94 -2.41 14.30
CA GLY A 120 -5.71 -3.08 13.26
C GLY A 120 -5.61 -2.47 11.86
N LEU A 121 -5.01 -1.28 11.69
CA LEU A 121 -4.96 -0.63 10.38
C LEU A 121 -4.01 -1.37 9.41
N GLU A 122 -2.90 -1.92 9.88
CA GLU A 122 -1.98 -2.73 9.06
C GLU A 122 -2.61 -4.05 8.63
N GLU A 123 -3.45 -4.65 9.48
CA GLU A 123 -4.14 -5.91 9.21
C GLU A 123 -5.33 -5.74 8.25
N HIS A 124 -6.04 -4.60 8.31
CA HIS A 124 -7.34 -4.44 7.65
C HIS A 124 -7.37 -3.42 6.51
N ALA A 125 -6.41 -2.49 6.43
CA ALA A 125 -6.41 -1.48 5.37
C ALA A 125 -5.72 -1.96 4.08
N LEU A 126 -6.36 -1.65 2.96
CA LEU A 126 -5.75 -1.68 1.64
C LEU A 126 -4.80 -0.48 1.49
N LYS A 127 -3.64 -0.70 0.89
CA LYS A 127 -2.68 0.36 0.55
C LYS A 127 -2.94 0.86 -0.87
N MET A 128 -2.26 1.93 -1.29
CA MET A 128 -2.25 2.40 -2.69
C MET A 128 -0.87 2.91 -3.08
N ARG A 129 0.11 2.00 -3.23
CA ARG A 129 1.50 2.37 -3.55
C ARG A 129 2.14 1.53 -4.63
N THR A 130 1.73 0.28 -4.74
CA THR A 130 2.24 -0.68 -5.71
C THR A 130 1.16 -1.03 -6.74
N LEU A 131 1.59 -1.70 -7.82
CA LEU A 131 0.66 -2.21 -8.82
C LEU A 131 -0.29 -3.27 -8.24
N GLU A 132 0.22 -4.08 -7.31
CA GLU A 132 -0.56 -5.10 -6.61
C GLU A 132 -1.60 -4.47 -5.68
N ASP A 133 -1.26 -3.38 -4.99
CA ASP A 133 -2.21 -2.62 -4.17
C ASP A 133 -3.40 -2.13 -5.00
N ALA A 134 -3.14 -1.51 -6.15
CA ALA A 134 -4.17 -1.04 -7.06
C ALA A 134 -5.08 -2.20 -7.52
N ARG A 135 -4.48 -3.34 -7.91
CA ARG A 135 -5.22 -4.53 -8.34
C ARG A 135 -6.08 -5.12 -7.21
N ARG A 136 -5.57 -5.13 -5.98
CA ARG A 136 -6.29 -5.57 -4.77
C ARG A 136 -7.47 -4.66 -4.46
N LEU A 137 -7.29 -3.34 -4.55
CA LEU A 137 -8.39 -2.39 -4.35
C LEU A 137 -9.53 -2.67 -5.33
N ARG A 138 -9.23 -2.80 -6.62
CA ARG A 138 -10.24 -3.08 -7.64
C ARG A 138 -11.03 -4.35 -7.33
N ALA A 139 -10.30 -5.45 -7.06
CA ALA A 139 -10.92 -6.74 -6.77
C ALA A 139 -11.78 -6.69 -5.50
N HIS A 140 -11.34 -5.95 -4.48
CA HIS A 140 -12.06 -5.77 -3.22
C HIS A 140 -13.33 -4.94 -3.38
N VAL A 141 -13.28 -3.83 -4.13
CA VAL A 141 -14.49 -3.01 -4.39
C VAL A 141 -15.55 -3.83 -5.12
N ILE A 142 -15.15 -4.60 -6.13
CA ILE A 142 -16.09 -5.49 -6.86
C ILE A 142 -16.64 -6.56 -5.91
N GLU A 143 -15.79 -7.20 -5.09
CA GLU A 143 -16.22 -8.18 -4.08
C GLU A 143 -17.27 -7.60 -3.11
N GLN A 144 -17.10 -6.35 -2.68
CA GLN A 144 -18.09 -5.70 -1.81
C GLN A 144 -19.44 -5.49 -2.51
N LEU A 145 -19.44 -5.15 -3.80
CA LEU A 145 -20.67 -5.05 -4.59
C LEU A 145 -21.34 -6.42 -4.79
N GLU A 146 -20.57 -7.47 -5.08
CA GLU A 146 -21.07 -8.85 -5.15
C GLU A 146 -21.71 -9.29 -3.82
N HIS A 147 -21.07 -9.00 -2.69
CA HIS A 147 -21.62 -9.29 -1.36
C HIS A 147 -22.89 -8.49 -1.07
N ALA A 148 -22.88 -7.19 -1.35
CA ALA A 148 -24.02 -6.31 -1.10
C ALA A 148 -25.25 -6.68 -1.95
N GLN A 149 -25.05 -7.22 -3.14
CA GLN A 149 -26.10 -7.67 -4.05
C GLN A 149 -26.88 -8.88 -3.51
N ILE A 150 -26.21 -9.80 -2.79
CA ILE A 150 -26.81 -11.08 -2.36
C ILE A 150 -27.16 -11.13 -0.88
N THR A 151 -26.56 -10.27 -0.05
CA THR A 151 -26.77 -10.31 1.39
C THR A 151 -28.20 -9.91 1.76
N ARG A 152 -28.75 -10.59 2.76
CA ARG A 152 -30.07 -10.28 3.34
C ARG A 152 -29.98 -9.55 4.68
N ARG A 153 -28.76 -9.40 5.21
CA ARG A 153 -28.48 -8.73 6.50
C ARG A 153 -28.24 -7.22 6.24
N PRO A 154 -29.13 -6.31 6.67
CA PRO A 154 -29.01 -4.88 6.36
C PRO A 154 -27.73 -4.23 6.88
N GLU A 155 -27.26 -4.63 8.05
CA GLU A 155 -26.00 -4.20 8.66
C GLU A 155 -24.80 -4.66 7.82
N VAL A 156 -24.83 -5.89 7.30
CA VAL A 156 -23.76 -6.39 6.43
C VAL A 156 -23.73 -5.64 5.12
N LYS A 157 -24.91 -5.37 4.53
CA LYS A 157 -25.04 -4.60 3.31
C LYS A 157 -24.48 -3.19 3.49
N ARG A 158 -24.87 -2.50 4.57
CA ARG A 158 -24.49 -1.11 4.86
C ARG A 158 -22.98 -0.92 4.89
N GLY A 159 -22.25 -1.74 5.65
CA GLY A 159 -20.80 -1.57 5.71
C GLY A 159 -20.07 -2.16 4.49
N ALA A 160 -20.68 -3.08 3.73
CA ALA A 160 -20.14 -3.47 2.41
C ALA A 160 -20.22 -2.31 1.41
N LEU A 161 -21.26 -1.49 1.52
CA LEU A 161 -21.48 -0.30 0.69
C LEU A 161 -20.88 0.99 1.26
N THR A 162 -20.14 0.91 2.37
CA THR A 162 -19.43 2.04 2.96
C THR A 162 -17.93 1.89 2.70
N PHE A 163 -17.34 2.85 2.00
CA PHE A 163 -15.94 2.84 1.57
C PHE A 163 -15.18 4.02 2.19
N CYS A 164 -14.14 3.74 2.98
CA CYS A 164 -13.36 4.77 3.66
C CYS A 164 -11.95 4.91 3.05
N VAL A 165 -11.56 6.13 2.72
CA VAL A 165 -10.19 6.48 2.30
C VAL A 165 -9.57 7.38 3.37
N VAL A 166 -8.45 6.93 3.95
CA VAL A 166 -7.69 7.66 4.97
C VAL A 166 -6.57 8.43 4.28
N GLY A 167 -6.60 9.76 4.45
CA GLY A 167 -5.70 10.73 3.82
C GLY A 167 -6.37 11.51 2.69
N GLY A 168 -6.28 12.84 2.77
CA GLY A 168 -6.81 13.83 1.85
C GLY A 168 -5.73 14.55 1.03
N GLY A 169 -4.52 14.00 0.96
CA GLY A 169 -3.49 14.41 0.00
C GLY A 169 -3.77 13.93 -1.43
N PHE A 170 -2.86 14.20 -2.38
CA PHE A 170 -3.03 13.82 -3.79
C PHE A 170 -3.47 12.36 -3.98
N SER A 171 -2.72 11.40 -3.43
CA SER A 171 -3.02 9.98 -3.60
C SER A 171 -4.38 9.57 -3.06
N GLY A 172 -4.79 10.11 -1.90
CA GLY A 172 -6.10 9.83 -1.31
C GLY A 172 -7.25 10.39 -2.15
N ILE A 173 -7.13 11.64 -2.60
CA ILE A 173 -8.15 12.31 -3.41
C ILE A 173 -8.28 11.68 -4.81
N GLU A 174 -7.16 11.33 -5.45
CA GLU A 174 -7.20 10.62 -6.73
C GLU A 174 -7.81 9.22 -6.56
N THR A 175 -7.45 8.50 -5.48
CA THR A 175 -7.98 7.16 -5.18
C THR A 175 -9.48 7.20 -4.93
N VAL A 176 -9.98 8.10 -4.08
CA VAL A 176 -11.42 8.18 -3.78
C VAL A 176 -12.22 8.62 -5.02
N GLY A 177 -11.67 9.53 -5.83
CA GLY A 177 -12.32 10.02 -7.04
C GLY A 177 -12.50 8.93 -8.10
N GLU A 178 -11.46 8.13 -8.31
CA GLU A 178 -11.45 7.00 -9.24
C GLU A 178 -12.25 5.80 -8.72
N MET A 179 -12.16 5.50 -7.43
CA MET A 179 -12.95 4.47 -6.76
C MET A 179 -14.45 4.77 -6.84
N LYS A 180 -14.87 6.02 -6.56
CA LYS A 180 -16.27 6.43 -6.71
C LYS A 180 -16.76 6.28 -8.15
N ASP A 181 -15.93 6.61 -9.14
CA ASP A 181 -16.29 6.41 -10.56
C ASP A 181 -16.41 4.91 -10.92
N LEU A 182 -15.60 4.03 -10.29
CA LEU A 182 -15.75 2.58 -10.45
C LEU A 182 -17.08 2.11 -9.88
N ILE A 183 -17.39 2.50 -8.64
CA ILE A 183 -18.63 2.10 -7.97
C ILE A 183 -19.84 2.56 -8.79
N ASP A 184 -19.94 3.86 -9.08
CA ASP A 184 -21.10 4.45 -9.77
C ASP A 184 -21.38 3.81 -11.12
N ARG A 185 -20.33 3.57 -11.91
CA ARG A 185 -20.49 2.92 -13.22
C ARG A 185 -20.82 1.43 -13.14
N SER A 186 -20.51 0.79 -12.01
CA SER A 186 -20.77 -0.63 -11.78
C SER A 186 -22.20 -0.89 -11.30
N LEU A 187 -22.81 0.04 -10.56
CA LEU A 187 -24.14 -0.13 -9.94
C LEU A 187 -25.25 -0.56 -10.92
N LYS A 188 -25.17 -0.17 -12.19
CA LYS A 188 -26.14 -0.61 -13.22
C LYS A 188 -26.17 -2.13 -13.45
N PHE A 189 -25.13 -2.84 -13.04
CA PHE A 189 -25.04 -4.30 -13.10
C PHE A 189 -25.47 -4.99 -11.79
N TYR A 190 -25.75 -4.21 -10.74
CA TYR A 190 -26.14 -4.67 -9.41
C TYR A 190 -27.52 -4.11 -9.01
N PRO A 191 -28.62 -4.60 -9.62
CA PRO A 191 -29.96 -4.03 -9.43
C PRO A 191 -30.51 -4.19 -8.00
N GLY A 192 -29.85 -4.97 -7.13
CA GLY A 192 -30.23 -5.13 -5.72
C GLY A 192 -29.62 -4.07 -4.81
N ILE A 193 -28.84 -3.13 -5.35
CA ILE A 193 -28.19 -2.05 -4.63
C ILE A 193 -28.81 -0.72 -5.07
N ASP A 194 -29.42 0.00 -4.13
CA ASP A 194 -29.84 1.37 -4.37
C ASP A 194 -28.59 2.28 -4.31
N PRO A 195 -28.34 3.12 -5.34
CA PRO A 195 -27.20 4.04 -5.31
C PRO A 195 -27.13 4.96 -4.09
N SER A 196 -28.25 5.25 -3.42
CA SER A 196 -28.30 6.05 -2.20
C SER A 196 -27.78 5.31 -0.95
N GLU A 197 -27.67 3.98 -0.98
CA GLU A 197 -27.07 3.17 0.08
C GLU A 197 -25.52 3.27 0.08
N VAL A 198 -24.93 3.70 -1.03
CA VAL A 198 -23.47 3.80 -1.17
C VAL A 198 -22.93 5.02 -0.47
N ARG A 199 -22.02 4.80 0.48
CA ARG A 199 -21.30 5.85 1.20
C ARG A 199 -19.82 5.79 0.88
N VAL A 200 -19.24 6.93 0.51
CA VAL A 200 -17.80 7.04 0.27
C VAL A 200 -17.27 8.20 1.10
N ILE A 201 -16.31 7.89 1.99
CA ILE A 201 -15.87 8.80 3.05
C ILE A 201 -14.36 9.02 2.91
N VAL A 202 -13.92 10.27 2.96
CA VAL A 202 -12.50 10.64 3.14
C VAL A 202 -12.30 11.12 4.57
N VAL A 203 -11.35 10.51 5.26
CA VAL A 203 -10.92 10.91 6.61
C VAL A 203 -9.57 11.62 6.51
N GLU A 204 -9.52 12.89 6.90
CA GLU A 204 -8.32 13.73 6.84
C GLU A 204 -8.11 14.48 8.16
N PHE A 205 -6.88 14.39 8.67
CA PHE A 205 -6.51 15.00 9.94
C PHE A 205 -6.36 16.53 9.85
N ALA A 206 -5.93 17.05 8.71
CA ALA A 206 -5.89 18.47 8.43
C ALA A 206 -7.30 19.06 8.29
N ASP A 207 -7.38 20.38 8.33
CA ASP A 207 -8.61 21.13 8.15
C ASP A 207 -9.02 21.30 6.68
N ARG A 208 -8.22 20.80 5.74
CA ARG A 208 -8.45 20.84 4.30
C ARG A 208 -7.78 19.68 3.57
N ILE A 209 -8.35 19.30 2.44
CA ILE A 209 -7.74 18.37 1.48
C ILE A 209 -6.75 19.11 0.57
N LEU A 210 -5.85 18.37 -0.08
CA LEU A 210 -4.85 18.90 -1.03
C LEU A 210 -4.08 20.10 -0.43
N GLY A 211 -3.56 19.92 0.78
CA GLY A 211 -2.92 20.97 1.57
C GLY A 211 -1.68 21.61 0.90
N GLU A 212 -1.12 20.98 -0.13
CA GLU A 212 -0.04 21.51 -0.96
C GLU A 212 -0.52 22.48 -2.05
N MET A 213 -1.82 22.51 -2.35
CA MET A 213 -2.40 23.42 -3.35
C MET A 213 -2.88 24.73 -2.71
N SER A 214 -3.19 25.71 -3.57
CA SER A 214 -3.84 26.95 -3.14
C SER A 214 -5.18 26.64 -2.47
N GLN A 215 -5.60 27.53 -1.56
CA GLN A 215 -6.89 27.39 -0.87
C GLN A 215 -8.06 27.32 -1.87
N GLY A 216 -8.06 28.16 -2.91
CA GLY A 216 -9.12 28.18 -3.93
C GLY A 216 -9.24 26.88 -4.75
N LEU A 217 -8.15 26.15 -4.96
CA LEU A 217 -8.18 24.82 -5.60
C LEU A 217 -8.64 23.73 -4.63
N GLY A 218 -8.18 23.77 -3.38
CA GLY A 218 -8.65 22.86 -2.34
C GLY A 218 -10.16 22.97 -2.10
N ASP A 219 -10.68 24.18 -1.99
CA ASP A 219 -12.12 24.44 -1.79
C ASP A 219 -12.96 23.99 -2.99
N TYR A 220 -12.45 24.21 -4.22
CA TYR A 220 -13.09 23.70 -5.42
C TYR A 220 -13.14 22.16 -5.41
N ALA A 221 -12.02 21.50 -5.12
CA ALA A 221 -11.95 20.05 -5.04
C ALA A 221 -12.93 19.51 -3.98
N ALA A 222 -12.95 20.10 -2.79
CA ALA A 222 -13.83 19.68 -1.70
C ALA A 222 -15.31 19.80 -2.09
N ARG A 223 -15.71 20.92 -2.71
CA ARG A 223 -17.07 21.10 -3.22
C ARG A 223 -17.41 20.07 -4.29
N THR A 224 -16.53 19.87 -5.27
CA THR A 224 -16.76 18.90 -6.37
C THR A 224 -16.87 17.46 -5.86
N LEU A 225 -16.09 17.06 -4.85
CA LEU A 225 -16.21 15.73 -4.26
C LEU A 225 -17.53 15.58 -3.49
N ARG A 226 -17.95 16.59 -2.72
CA ARG A 226 -19.25 16.59 -2.02
C ARG A 226 -20.43 16.54 -2.98
N GLU A 227 -20.39 17.29 -4.08
CA GLU A 227 -21.39 17.23 -5.16
C GLU A 227 -21.51 15.82 -5.78
N ARG A 228 -20.46 14.99 -5.68
CA ARG A 228 -20.47 13.58 -6.11
C ARG A 228 -20.89 12.60 -5.01
N GLY A 229 -21.37 13.10 -3.86
CA GLY A 229 -21.78 12.28 -2.73
C GLY A 229 -20.60 11.70 -1.93
N ILE A 230 -19.42 12.30 -2.02
CA ILE A 230 -18.27 11.92 -1.20
C ILE A 230 -18.29 12.75 0.09
N GLU A 231 -18.34 12.07 1.23
CA GLU A 231 -18.30 12.65 2.56
C GLU A 231 -16.85 13.02 2.92
N LEU A 232 -16.63 14.22 3.46
CA LEU A 232 -15.29 14.69 3.85
C LEU A 232 -15.26 14.95 5.35
N MET A 233 -14.61 14.05 6.10
CA MET A 233 -14.36 14.16 7.54
C MET A 233 -13.00 14.81 7.77
N LEU A 234 -12.99 16.14 7.84
CA LEU A 234 -11.79 16.95 8.10
C LEU A 234 -11.56 17.12 9.59
N ARG A 235 -10.32 17.40 10.00
CA ARG A 235 -9.91 17.47 11.42
C ARG A 235 -10.15 16.16 12.17
N THR A 236 -10.11 15.06 11.44
CA THR A 236 -10.43 13.72 11.96
C THR A 236 -9.31 12.76 11.59
N GLY A 237 -8.68 12.17 12.60
CA GLY A 237 -7.73 11.08 12.44
C GLY A 237 -8.39 9.71 12.55
N VAL A 238 -7.59 8.66 12.45
CA VAL A 238 -8.02 7.27 12.70
C VAL A 238 -7.38 6.80 14.01
N ALA A 239 -8.20 6.22 14.88
CA ALA A 239 -7.79 5.65 16.17
C ALA A 239 -7.62 4.13 16.12
N GLY A 240 -8.34 3.43 15.24
CA GLY A 240 -8.24 1.98 15.09
C GLY A 240 -9.09 1.45 13.94
N ALA A 241 -8.89 0.18 13.60
CA ALA A 241 -9.66 -0.51 12.57
C ALA A 241 -9.89 -1.99 12.93
N THR A 242 -10.98 -2.55 12.44
CA THR A 242 -11.28 -3.99 12.44
C THR A 242 -11.63 -4.44 11.03
N GLY A 243 -12.00 -5.71 10.85
CA GLY A 243 -12.45 -6.20 9.54
C GLY A 243 -13.79 -5.61 9.08
N THR A 244 -14.51 -4.92 9.98
CA THR A 244 -15.87 -4.41 9.75
C THR A 244 -16.05 -2.96 10.19
N GLN A 245 -15.05 -2.34 10.84
CA GLN A 245 -15.20 -0.99 11.41
C GLN A 245 -13.93 -0.15 11.26
N LEU A 246 -14.13 1.16 11.08
CA LEU A 246 -13.12 2.19 11.22
C LEU A 246 -13.48 3.07 12.43
N VAL A 247 -12.53 3.26 13.34
CA VAL A 247 -12.69 4.12 14.52
C VAL A 247 -11.92 5.41 14.30
N THR A 248 -12.59 6.55 14.42
CA THR A 248 -11.97 7.86 14.25
C THR A 248 -11.35 8.38 15.55
N SER A 249 -10.49 9.39 15.45
CA SER A 249 -9.91 10.06 16.62
C SER A 249 -10.93 10.82 17.48
N THR A 250 -12.14 11.05 16.96
CA THR A 250 -13.25 11.66 17.70
C THR A 250 -14.13 10.64 18.42
N GLY A 251 -13.83 9.35 18.27
CA GLY A 251 -14.60 8.24 18.86
C GLY A 251 -15.76 7.75 17.99
N GLU A 252 -15.98 8.36 16.82
CA GLU A 252 -16.99 7.88 15.86
C GLU A 252 -16.60 6.52 15.30
N VAL A 253 -17.57 5.61 15.21
CA VAL A 253 -17.41 4.26 14.67
C VAL A 253 -18.16 4.17 13.34
N ILE A 254 -17.43 3.92 12.27
CA ILE A 254 -17.96 3.78 10.91
C ILE A 254 -17.96 2.30 10.56
N ASP A 255 -19.14 1.71 10.34
CA ASP A 255 -19.28 0.35 9.79
C ASP A 255 -18.82 0.36 8.32
N THR A 256 -17.72 -0.31 8.03
CA THR A 256 -17.09 -0.35 6.71
C THR A 256 -16.28 -1.62 6.55
N ARG A 257 -16.38 -2.24 5.38
CA ARG A 257 -15.53 -3.39 4.98
C ARG A 257 -14.38 -2.97 4.09
N THR A 258 -14.34 -1.70 3.67
CA THR A 258 -13.27 -1.15 2.83
C THR A 258 -12.59 0.02 3.51
N ILE A 259 -11.35 -0.19 3.94
CA ILE A 259 -10.47 0.88 4.43
C ILE A 259 -9.29 0.98 3.47
N VAL A 260 -9.06 2.16 2.90
CA VAL A 260 -7.91 2.43 2.03
C VAL A 260 -7.01 3.45 2.71
N ALA A 261 -5.81 3.03 3.09
CA ALA A 261 -4.82 3.89 3.72
C ALA A 261 -3.86 4.47 2.67
N THR A 262 -3.88 5.79 2.54
CA THR A 262 -2.88 6.54 1.76
C THR A 262 -1.90 7.32 2.64
N ILE A 263 -1.95 7.05 3.96
CA ILE A 263 -1.10 7.64 5.00
C ILE A 263 0.02 6.69 5.43
N GLY A 264 0.69 7.03 6.54
CA GLY A 264 1.66 6.16 7.19
C GLY A 264 3.05 6.20 6.56
N ASN A 265 3.41 7.32 5.92
CA ASN A 265 4.74 7.51 5.33
C ASN A 265 5.84 7.20 6.36
N ALA A 266 6.73 6.27 6.01
CA ALA A 266 7.81 5.85 6.87
C ALA A 266 9.07 5.54 6.06
N PRO A 267 10.28 5.66 6.63
CA PRO A 267 11.50 5.21 5.96
C PRO A 267 11.43 3.71 5.69
N SER A 268 11.93 3.31 4.52
CA SER A 268 12.01 1.89 4.16
C SER A 268 12.86 1.12 5.18
N PRO A 269 12.56 -0.17 5.45
CA PRO A 269 13.30 -0.96 6.44
C PRO A 269 14.81 -1.00 6.17
N VAL A 270 15.21 -1.03 4.89
CA VAL A 270 16.62 -1.01 4.49
C VAL A 270 17.28 0.31 4.90
N VAL A 271 16.64 1.45 4.62
CA VAL A 271 17.17 2.78 5.01
C VAL A 271 17.28 2.90 6.54
N ARG A 272 16.30 2.39 7.30
CA ARG A 272 16.38 2.38 8.78
C ARG A 272 17.61 1.62 9.28
N ARG A 273 17.97 0.51 8.63
CA ARG A 273 19.16 -0.31 8.99
C ARG A 273 20.49 0.30 8.56
N MET A 274 20.51 1.27 7.65
CA MET A 274 21.75 1.93 7.21
C MET A 274 22.37 2.84 8.29
N ALA A 275 21.65 3.15 9.38
CA ALA A 275 22.13 4.00 10.47
C ALA A 275 22.73 5.35 10.02
N LEU A 276 22.23 5.89 8.89
CA LEU A 276 22.59 7.22 8.42
C LEU A 276 21.91 8.30 9.26
N PRO A 277 22.48 9.52 9.33
CA PRO A 277 21.82 10.66 9.95
C PRO A 277 20.40 10.81 9.38
N SER A 278 19.40 10.81 10.25
CA SER A 278 18.00 10.89 9.83
C SER A 278 17.19 11.83 10.72
N ASP A 279 16.25 12.54 10.10
CA ASP A 279 15.27 13.38 10.77
C ASP A 279 13.90 13.17 10.12
N ARG A 280 12.85 13.08 10.94
CA ARG A 280 11.47 12.77 10.53
C ARG A 280 11.39 11.55 9.60
N GLY A 281 12.25 10.55 9.84
CA GLY A 281 12.31 9.33 9.04
C GLY A 281 12.82 9.50 7.62
N ARG A 282 13.63 10.53 7.35
CA ARG A 282 14.31 10.78 6.08
C ARG A 282 15.81 11.00 6.31
N ILE A 283 16.65 10.61 5.36
CA ILE A 283 18.10 10.77 5.43
C ILE A 283 18.43 12.26 5.34
N VAL A 284 19.19 12.77 6.31
CA VAL A 284 19.67 14.16 6.31
C VAL A 284 20.78 14.30 5.29
N VAL A 285 20.57 15.19 4.32
CA VAL A 285 21.54 15.50 3.27
C VAL A 285 21.88 16.98 3.28
N GLU A 286 23.07 17.29 2.78
CA GLU A 286 23.45 18.65 2.41
C GLU A 286 22.55 19.15 1.26
N ARG A 287 22.53 20.46 1.02
CA ARG A 287 21.79 21.04 -0.13
C ARG A 287 22.27 20.50 -1.48
N THR A 288 23.49 19.95 -1.54
CA THR A 288 24.05 19.26 -2.72
C THR A 288 23.51 17.84 -2.91
N MET A 289 22.70 17.34 -1.96
CA MET A 289 22.20 15.97 -1.82
C MET A 289 23.23 14.90 -1.42
N ALA A 290 24.44 15.32 -1.03
CA ALA A 290 25.39 14.43 -0.35
C ALA A 290 24.89 14.14 1.07
N VAL A 291 25.04 12.91 1.55
CA VAL A 291 24.67 12.53 2.91
C VAL A 291 25.61 13.23 3.89
N LYS A 292 25.05 13.81 4.95
CA LYS A 292 25.84 14.54 5.96
C LYS A 292 26.92 13.62 6.54
N GLY A 293 28.18 14.03 6.44
CA GLY A 293 29.34 13.26 6.89
C GLY A 293 29.83 12.16 5.93
N ARG A 294 29.19 11.96 4.77
CA ARG A 294 29.59 10.95 3.76
C ARG A 294 29.51 11.54 2.33
N PRO A 295 30.57 12.18 1.80
CA PRO A 295 30.53 12.88 0.51
C PRO A 295 30.42 11.96 -0.71
N ASP A 296 30.69 10.67 -0.54
CA ASP A 296 30.56 9.64 -1.57
C ASP A 296 29.18 8.95 -1.58
N VAL A 297 28.32 9.26 -0.62
CA VAL A 297 26.95 8.75 -0.51
C VAL A 297 25.97 9.89 -0.74
N TRP A 298 24.94 9.63 -1.54
CA TRP A 298 23.95 10.61 -1.97
C TRP A 298 22.55 10.06 -1.72
N ALA A 299 21.58 10.92 -1.42
CA ALA A 299 20.19 10.49 -1.30
C ALA A 299 19.23 11.49 -1.97
N LEU A 300 18.16 10.98 -2.60
CA LEU A 300 17.13 11.81 -3.22
C LEU A 300 15.73 11.20 -3.14
N GLY A 301 14.72 11.98 -3.53
CA GLY A 301 13.31 11.63 -3.46
C GLY A 301 12.84 11.47 -2.02
N ASP A 302 11.76 10.71 -1.83
CA ASP A 302 11.04 10.66 -0.56
C ASP A 302 11.88 10.13 0.62
N CYS A 303 13.00 9.44 0.35
CA CYS A 303 13.90 8.95 1.39
C CYS A 303 14.86 10.02 1.95
N ALA A 304 14.99 11.18 1.30
CA ALA A 304 15.93 12.24 1.66
C ALA A 304 15.22 13.48 2.20
N LEU A 305 15.87 14.16 3.14
CA LEU A 305 15.45 15.44 3.68
C LEU A 305 16.29 16.55 3.04
N ILE A 306 15.81 17.10 1.93
CA ILE A 306 16.55 18.06 1.11
C ILE A 306 16.09 19.48 1.44
N ALA A 307 16.98 20.29 2.04
CA ALA A 307 16.70 21.70 2.32
C ALA A 307 16.80 22.55 1.04
N MET A 308 15.81 23.40 0.82
CA MET A 308 15.74 24.31 -0.33
C MET A 308 16.44 25.64 -0.06
N LYS A 309 16.63 26.01 1.22
CA LYS A 309 17.35 27.20 1.70
C LYS A 309 18.35 26.82 2.81
N ASP A 310 19.33 27.68 3.09
CA ASP A 310 20.44 27.36 4.02
C ASP A 310 20.00 27.19 5.48
N ALA A 311 18.99 27.94 5.91
CA ALA A 311 18.42 27.85 7.25
C ALA A 311 16.91 27.54 7.17
N PRO A 312 16.52 26.25 7.06
CA PRO A 312 15.10 25.88 7.03
C PRO A 312 14.46 26.14 8.41
N GLU A 313 13.35 26.89 8.42
CA GLU A 313 12.59 27.28 9.61
C GLU A 313 11.33 26.42 9.77
N GLY A 314 10.84 25.85 8.66
CA GLY A 314 9.63 25.03 8.68
C GLY A 314 9.58 23.96 7.59
N PRO A 315 8.55 23.10 7.60
CA PRO A 315 8.39 22.00 6.65
C PRO A 315 8.39 22.42 5.17
N ARG A 316 7.94 23.66 4.88
CA ARG A 316 7.88 24.22 3.51
C ARG A 316 9.25 24.59 2.93
N ASP A 317 10.28 24.65 3.77
CA ASP A 317 11.65 24.94 3.35
C ASP A 317 12.40 23.69 2.86
N TYR A 318 11.74 22.53 2.88
CA TYR A 318 12.26 21.27 2.36
C TYR A 318 11.53 20.87 1.08
N ALA A 319 12.22 20.10 0.23
CA ALA A 319 11.61 19.49 -0.94
C ALA A 319 10.43 18.57 -0.53
N PRO A 320 9.23 18.75 -1.12
CA PRO A 320 8.10 17.87 -0.86
C PRO A 320 8.28 16.51 -1.57
N PRO A 321 7.76 15.41 -0.99
CA PRO A 321 7.90 14.05 -1.52
C PRO A 321 7.02 13.85 -2.76
N THR A 322 7.46 14.35 -3.90
CA THR A 322 6.71 14.29 -5.16
C THR A 322 7.58 13.82 -6.30
N ALA A 323 6.97 13.10 -7.25
CA ALA A 323 7.62 12.67 -8.48
C ALA A 323 8.26 13.84 -9.25
N GLN A 324 7.64 15.03 -9.23
CA GLN A 324 8.18 16.22 -9.89
C GLN A 324 9.52 16.65 -9.30
N PHE A 325 9.62 16.69 -7.97
CA PHE A 325 10.85 17.02 -7.26
C PHE A 325 11.91 15.93 -7.48
N ALA A 326 11.55 14.65 -7.31
CA ALA A 326 12.48 13.54 -7.52
C ALA A 326 13.15 13.55 -8.91
N VAL A 327 12.40 13.90 -9.97
CA VAL A 327 12.95 14.03 -11.34
C VAL A 327 13.92 15.21 -11.48
N ARG A 328 13.72 16.29 -10.73
CA ARG A 328 14.59 17.48 -10.75
C ARG A 328 15.82 17.27 -9.90
N GLU A 329 15.65 16.73 -8.70
CA GLU A 329 16.72 16.29 -7.79
C GLU A 329 17.68 15.36 -8.53
N ALA A 330 17.15 14.34 -9.23
CA ALA A 330 17.94 13.41 -10.03
C ALA A 330 18.90 14.10 -11.03
N LYS A 331 18.49 15.21 -11.65
CA LYS A 331 19.32 15.95 -12.61
C LYS A 331 20.44 16.73 -11.93
N VAL A 332 20.14 17.34 -10.79
CA VAL A 332 21.11 18.13 -10.01
C VAL A 332 22.10 17.20 -9.31
N LEU A 333 21.62 16.11 -8.73
CA LEU A 333 22.46 15.08 -8.10
C LEU A 333 23.43 14.47 -9.11
N ALA A 334 22.95 14.12 -10.31
CA ALA A 334 23.84 13.62 -11.36
C ALA A 334 24.89 14.65 -11.80
N ALA A 335 24.57 15.96 -11.76
CA ALA A 335 25.54 17.02 -12.03
C ALA A 335 26.57 17.13 -10.90
N ASN A 336 26.14 17.03 -9.64
CA ASN A 336 27.01 17.12 -8.47
C ASN A 336 27.95 15.92 -8.36
N ILE A 337 27.47 14.71 -8.65
CA ILE A 337 28.35 13.53 -8.72
C ILE A 337 29.37 13.71 -9.85
N ALA A 338 28.95 14.18 -11.02
CA ALA A 338 29.88 14.41 -12.13
C ALA A 338 30.94 15.48 -11.79
N ALA A 339 30.53 16.57 -11.14
CA ALA A 339 31.46 17.60 -10.64
C ALA A 339 32.44 17.02 -9.62
N THR A 340 31.94 16.23 -8.66
CA THR A 340 32.77 15.59 -7.63
C THR A 340 33.81 14.65 -8.25
N VAL A 341 33.41 13.85 -9.25
CA VAL A 341 34.32 12.97 -10.01
C VAL A 341 35.39 13.77 -10.77
N ALA A 342 35.07 14.99 -11.21
CA ALA A 342 36.00 15.90 -11.88
C ALA A 342 36.83 16.76 -10.91
N GLY A 343 36.62 16.66 -9.59
CA GLY A 343 37.25 17.54 -8.60
C GLY A 343 36.69 18.96 -8.56
N GLU A 344 35.50 19.18 -9.12
CA GLU A 344 34.78 20.46 -9.15
C GLU A 344 33.76 20.58 -7.99
N PRO A 345 33.44 21.81 -7.55
CA PRO A 345 32.49 22.02 -6.46
C PRO A 345 31.04 21.64 -6.85
N ALA A 346 30.37 20.91 -5.97
CA ALA A 346 28.94 20.60 -6.08
C ALA A 346 28.07 21.84 -5.86
N ARG A 347 26.91 21.90 -6.52
CA ARG A 347 25.97 23.02 -6.45
C ARG A 347 24.75 22.68 -5.58
N PRO A 348 24.19 23.66 -4.85
CA PRO A 348 22.99 23.44 -4.06
C PRO A 348 21.78 23.17 -4.95
N PHE A 349 20.85 22.37 -4.45
CA PHE A 349 19.53 22.20 -5.04
C PHE A 349 18.63 23.36 -4.66
N ASP A 350 18.15 24.07 -5.68
CA ASP A 350 17.08 25.07 -5.55
C ASP A 350 16.11 24.87 -6.73
N TYR A 351 14.84 24.68 -6.40
CA TYR A 351 13.78 24.44 -7.35
C TYR A 351 12.47 25.05 -6.86
N LYS A 352 11.97 25.99 -7.64
CA LYS A 352 10.61 26.50 -7.50
C LYS A 352 9.66 25.62 -8.31
N SER A 353 8.68 25.03 -7.64
CA SER A 353 7.65 24.23 -8.30
C SER A 353 6.95 25.06 -9.38
N ARG A 354 6.79 24.47 -10.57
CA ARG A 354 6.10 25.11 -11.70
C ARG A 354 4.61 24.82 -11.71
N GLY A 355 4.13 24.00 -10.77
CA GLY A 355 2.73 23.63 -10.69
C GLY A 355 2.45 22.32 -9.96
N ALA A 356 1.18 22.08 -9.68
CA ALA A 356 0.65 20.84 -9.12
C ALA A 356 -0.65 20.47 -9.84
N LEU A 357 -0.90 19.19 -10.05
CA LEU A 357 -2.12 18.69 -10.70
C LEU A 357 -2.65 17.52 -9.88
N ALA A 358 -3.97 17.42 -9.74
CA ALA A 358 -4.66 16.28 -9.13
C ALA A 358 -5.91 15.93 -9.94
N SER A 359 -6.14 14.63 -10.15
CA SER A 359 -7.42 14.14 -10.65
C SER A 359 -8.44 14.06 -9.51
N LEU A 360 -9.69 14.41 -9.79
CA LEU A 360 -10.83 14.23 -8.87
C LEU A 360 -11.74 13.07 -9.33
N GLY A 361 -11.27 12.28 -10.30
CA GLY A 361 -12.05 11.27 -11.00
C GLY A 361 -13.13 11.86 -11.92
N ALA A 362 -13.78 10.99 -12.70
CA ALA A 362 -14.92 11.33 -13.55
C ALA A 362 -14.72 12.60 -14.41
N ARG A 363 -13.56 12.70 -15.08
CA ARG A 363 -13.17 13.80 -15.98
C ARG A 363 -13.06 15.19 -15.33
N ARG A 364 -12.81 15.25 -14.03
CA ARG A 364 -12.61 16.49 -13.28
C ARG A 364 -11.23 16.50 -12.62
N GLY A 365 -10.64 17.68 -12.51
CA GLY A 365 -9.32 17.85 -11.91
C GLY A 365 -9.13 19.27 -11.36
N VAL A 366 -8.02 19.43 -10.65
CA VAL A 366 -7.47 20.73 -10.25
C VAL A 366 -6.04 20.81 -10.71
N ALA A 367 -5.65 21.95 -11.26
CA ALA A 367 -4.29 22.17 -11.70
C ALA A 367 -3.87 23.60 -11.40
N GLN A 368 -2.62 23.76 -10.99
CA GLN A 368 -1.94 25.03 -10.90
C GLN A 368 -0.73 24.95 -11.80
N VAL A 369 -0.58 25.86 -12.76
CA VAL A 369 0.56 25.87 -13.70
C VAL A 369 1.03 27.30 -13.90
N PHE A 370 2.31 27.56 -13.62
CA PHE A 370 2.89 28.92 -13.65
C PHE A 370 2.08 29.97 -12.85
N GLY A 371 1.48 29.56 -11.74
CA GLY A 371 0.65 30.43 -10.90
C GLY A 371 -0.80 30.58 -11.37
N LEU A 372 -1.15 30.11 -12.58
CA LEU A 372 -2.52 30.09 -13.07
C LEU A 372 -3.27 28.85 -12.55
N GLU A 373 -4.51 29.05 -12.10
CA GLU A 373 -5.38 27.99 -11.62
C GLU A 373 -6.35 27.52 -12.71
N PHE A 374 -6.42 26.20 -12.91
CA PHE A 374 -7.36 25.55 -13.82
C PHE A 374 -8.22 24.58 -13.02
N LYS A 375 -9.50 24.48 -13.40
CA LYS A 375 -10.52 23.69 -12.69
C LYS A 375 -11.34 22.83 -13.66
N GLY A 376 -11.92 21.75 -13.15
CA GLY A 376 -12.88 20.92 -13.88
C GLY A 376 -12.27 20.16 -15.06
N PHE A 377 -12.98 20.16 -16.18
CA PHE A 377 -12.61 19.37 -17.37
C PHE A 377 -11.26 19.80 -17.97
N PHE A 378 -11.00 21.11 -18.08
CA PHE A 378 -9.74 21.60 -18.64
C PHE A 378 -8.52 21.25 -17.77
N ALA A 379 -8.67 21.28 -16.44
CA ALA A 379 -7.63 20.83 -15.53
C ALA A 379 -7.37 19.33 -15.64
N TRP A 380 -8.42 18.53 -15.78
CA TRP A 380 -8.30 17.09 -16.02
C TRP A 380 -7.62 16.77 -17.35
N LEU A 381 -7.95 17.51 -18.41
CA LEU A 381 -7.30 17.37 -19.71
C LEU A 381 -5.81 17.72 -19.63
N LEU A 382 -5.47 18.81 -18.92
CA LEU A 382 -4.10 19.21 -18.65
C LEU A 382 -3.32 18.14 -17.84
N TRP A 383 -3.96 17.55 -16.83
CA TRP A 383 -3.44 16.42 -16.06
C TRP A 383 -3.11 15.23 -16.97
N ARG A 384 -4.04 14.84 -17.87
CA ARG A 384 -3.83 13.75 -18.83
C ARG A 384 -2.66 14.04 -19.77
N PHE A 385 -2.64 15.23 -20.39
CA PHE A 385 -1.56 15.62 -21.30
C PHE A 385 -0.20 15.69 -20.60
N TYR A 386 -0.17 16.27 -19.40
CA TYR A 386 1.05 16.35 -18.60
C TYR A 386 1.61 14.95 -18.35
N TYR A 387 0.80 14.02 -17.83
CA TYR A 387 1.29 12.67 -17.57
C TYR A 387 1.60 11.87 -18.82
N LEU A 388 0.84 12.04 -19.90
CA LEU A 388 1.16 11.45 -21.20
C LEU A 388 2.54 11.88 -21.69
N ALA A 389 2.89 13.16 -21.53
CA ALA A 389 4.21 13.67 -21.92
C ALA A 389 5.35 13.10 -21.07
N PHE A 390 5.08 12.78 -19.79
CA PHE A 390 6.07 12.20 -18.86
C PHE A 390 6.20 10.68 -18.97
N LEU A 391 5.23 9.98 -19.56
CA LEU A 391 5.35 8.55 -19.82
C LEU A 391 6.53 8.29 -20.77
N PRO A 392 7.38 7.29 -20.44
CA PRO A 392 8.51 6.96 -21.28
C PRO A 392 8.08 6.13 -22.50
N GLY A 393 8.54 6.53 -23.69
CA GLY A 393 8.30 5.81 -24.95
C GLY A 393 7.01 6.25 -25.66
N ILE A 394 7.09 6.43 -26.97
CA ILE A 394 5.95 6.90 -27.80
C ILE A 394 4.84 5.85 -27.88
N SER A 395 5.19 4.57 -27.97
CA SER A 395 4.21 3.47 -28.01
C SER A 395 3.34 3.41 -26.75
N THR A 396 3.94 3.50 -25.56
CA THR A 396 3.21 3.56 -24.29
C THR A 396 2.26 4.74 -24.25
N ARG A 397 2.67 5.91 -24.76
CA ARG A 397 1.80 7.09 -24.85
C ARG A 397 0.59 6.85 -25.74
N ILE A 398 0.80 6.30 -26.95
CA ILE A 398 -0.30 6.01 -27.87
C ILE A 398 -1.28 5.02 -27.25
N LEU A 399 -0.78 3.93 -26.64
CA LEU A 399 -1.61 2.93 -25.99
C LEU A 399 -2.43 3.50 -24.83
N VAL A 400 -1.82 4.32 -23.96
CA VAL A 400 -2.55 5.00 -22.87
C VAL A 400 -3.62 5.93 -23.41
N ALA A 401 -3.29 6.75 -24.43
CA ALA A 401 -4.26 7.64 -25.07
C ALA A 401 -5.43 6.88 -25.69
N MET A 402 -5.18 5.76 -26.37
CA MET A 402 -6.23 4.90 -26.93
C MET A 402 -7.12 4.28 -25.84
N ASN A 403 -6.55 3.82 -24.72
CA ASN A 403 -7.34 3.29 -23.62
C ASN A 403 -8.20 4.36 -22.96
N TRP A 404 -7.66 5.55 -22.74
CA TRP A 404 -8.42 6.68 -22.24
C TRP A 404 -9.57 7.11 -23.15
N PHE A 405 -9.41 6.94 -24.46
CA PHE A 405 -10.48 7.11 -25.42
C PHE A 405 -11.54 6.00 -25.26
N MET A 406 -11.11 4.74 -25.16
CA MET A 406 -12.01 3.58 -25.00
C MET A 406 -12.78 3.58 -23.67
N ASP A 407 -12.14 3.93 -22.55
CA ASP A 407 -12.78 4.14 -21.23
C ASP A 407 -13.84 5.25 -21.27
N GLY A 408 -13.69 6.19 -22.21
CA GLY A 408 -14.66 7.25 -22.44
C GLY A 408 -15.98 6.77 -23.05
N ILE A 409 -15.97 5.66 -23.79
CA ILE A 409 -17.10 5.16 -24.58
C ILE A 409 -17.61 3.78 -24.11
N SER A 410 -16.79 3.01 -23.40
CA SER A 410 -17.11 1.67 -22.92
C SER A 410 -17.39 1.66 -21.42
N PRO A 411 -18.33 0.83 -20.91
CA PRO A 411 -18.47 0.64 -19.47
C PRO A 411 -17.21 0.03 -18.87
N ARG A 412 -16.95 0.38 -17.60
CA ARG A 412 -15.86 -0.25 -16.85
C ARG A 412 -16.15 -1.75 -16.70
N SER A 413 -15.13 -2.56 -16.92
CA SER A 413 -15.25 -4.01 -16.73
C SER A 413 -15.41 -4.32 -15.24
N VAL A 414 -16.52 -4.98 -14.90
CA VAL A 414 -16.80 -5.50 -13.55
C VAL A 414 -16.24 -6.92 -13.34
N VAL A 415 -15.40 -7.40 -14.26
CA VAL A 415 -14.78 -8.72 -14.12
C VAL A 415 -13.90 -8.72 -12.88
N GLN A 416 -14.26 -9.56 -11.92
CA GLN A 416 -13.46 -9.79 -10.74
C GLN A 416 -12.31 -10.74 -11.07
N LEU A 417 -11.12 -10.18 -11.18
CA LEU A 417 -9.89 -10.99 -11.20
C LEU A 417 -9.54 -11.33 -9.76
N ARG A 418 -9.39 -12.62 -9.44
CA ARG A 418 -8.97 -13.04 -8.11
C ARG A 418 -7.69 -12.30 -7.70
N ALA A 419 -7.79 -11.54 -6.61
CA ALA A 419 -6.61 -11.00 -5.93
C ALA A 419 -5.74 -12.16 -5.42
N ALA A 420 -4.47 -11.88 -5.10
CA ALA A 420 -3.66 -12.88 -4.42
C ALA A 420 -4.41 -13.32 -3.14
N PRO A 421 -4.47 -14.63 -2.83
CA PRO A 421 -5.16 -15.11 -1.64
C PRO A 421 -4.60 -14.41 -0.40
N GLN A 422 -5.46 -14.18 0.60
CA GLN A 422 -4.98 -13.68 1.88
C GLN A 422 -3.91 -14.62 2.45
N PRO A 423 -2.94 -14.10 3.22
CA PRO A 423 -1.97 -14.95 3.90
C PRO A 423 -2.69 -16.02 4.71
N SER A 424 -2.25 -17.27 4.53
CA SER A 424 -2.82 -18.45 5.18
C SER A 424 -2.62 -18.44 6.70
N ILE A 425 -1.59 -17.71 7.16
CA ILE A 425 -1.34 -17.33 8.55
C ILE A 425 -1.34 -15.81 8.65
N ARG A 426 -2.21 -15.23 9.47
CA ARG A 426 -2.31 -13.77 9.61
C ARG A 426 -2.80 -13.35 10.99
N TYR A 427 -2.46 -12.12 11.39
CA TYR A 427 -3.10 -11.49 12.53
C TYR A 427 -4.43 -10.85 12.13
N VAL A 428 -5.39 -10.88 13.05
CA VAL A 428 -6.68 -10.21 12.91
C VAL A 428 -6.97 -9.47 14.21
N HIS A 429 -7.37 -8.20 14.08
CA HIS A 429 -7.76 -7.36 15.20
C HIS A 429 -9.28 -7.24 15.29
N PHE A 430 -9.81 -7.46 16.49
CA PHE A 430 -11.21 -7.34 16.88
C PHE A 430 -11.34 -6.30 17.98
N ARG A 431 -12.40 -5.51 17.96
CA ARG A 431 -12.75 -4.61 19.07
C ARG A 431 -13.57 -5.35 20.11
N ALA A 432 -13.58 -4.81 21.33
CA ALA A 432 -14.51 -5.26 22.37
C ALA A 432 -15.95 -5.31 21.83
N GLY A 433 -16.59 -6.47 21.97
CA GLY A 433 -17.94 -6.74 21.49
C GLY A 433 -18.04 -7.30 20.06
N ASP A 434 -16.96 -7.29 19.27
CA ASP A 434 -16.98 -7.86 17.91
C ASP A 434 -17.22 -9.36 17.94
N GLU A 435 -18.17 -9.83 17.14
CA GLU A 435 -18.37 -11.25 16.88
C GLU A 435 -17.32 -11.77 15.91
N ILE A 436 -16.56 -12.76 16.36
CA ILE A 436 -15.53 -13.42 15.53
C ILE A 436 -16.19 -14.43 14.60
N TYR A 437 -17.10 -15.24 15.14
CA TYR A 437 -18.00 -16.10 14.38
C TYR A 437 -19.19 -16.54 15.23
N GLU A 438 -20.27 -16.91 14.56
CA GLU A 438 -21.50 -17.44 15.14
C GLU A 438 -21.65 -18.95 14.84
N VAL A 439 -22.50 -19.63 15.62
CA VAL A 439 -22.93 -21.00 15.31
C VAL A 439 -23.48 -21.09 13.89
N GLY A 440 -23.07 -22.12 13.15
CA GLY A 440 -23.49 -22.36 11.77
C GLY A 440 -22.67 -21.61 10.70
N ASN A 441 -21.85 -20.62 11.08
CA ASN A 441 -20.89 -20.01 10.15
C ASN A 441 -19.94 -21.05 9.57
N ARG A 442 -19.42 -20.80 8.37
CA ARG A 442 -18.39 -21.66 7.77
C ARG A 442 -17.12 -21.58 8.60
N ALA A 443 -16.48 -22.71 8.83
CA ALA A 443 -15.17 -22.73 9.46
C ALA A 443 -14.12 -22.20 8.47
N ASP A 444 -13.44 -21.13 8.88
CA ASP A 444 -12.51 -20.34 8.06
C ASP A 444 -11.10 -20.28 8.66
N GLY A 445 -10.93 -20.69 9.92
CA GLY A 445 -9.63 -20.71 10.60
C GLY A 445 -9.64 -21.38 11.98
N PHE A 446 -8.45 -21.77 12.39
CA PHE A 446 -8.06 -21.98 13.79
C PHE A 446 -7.47 -20.68 14.32
N TYR A 447 -7.82 -20.31 15.55
CA TYR A 447 -7.43 -19.02 16.14
C TYR A 447 -6.63 -19.23 17.41
N THR A 448 -5.62 -18.39 17.62
CA THR A 448 -4.89 -18.26 18.88
C THR A 448 -4.95 -16.82 19.36
N VAL A 449 -5.30 -16.61 20.62
CA VAL A 449 -5.34 -15.27 21.22
C VAL A 449 -3.92 -14.81 21.51
N VAL A 450 -3.53 -13.68 20.94
CA VAL A 450 -2.20 -13.07 21.09
C VAL A 450 -2.24 -12.04 22.21
N THR A 451 -3.24 -11.16 22.19
CA THR A 451 -3.54 -10.18 23.24
C THR A 451 -5.06 -10.04 23.37
N GLY A 452 -5.53 -9.62 24.54
CA GLY A 452 -6.96 -9.50 24.84
C GLY A 452 -7.57 -10.84 25.27
N ALA A 453 -8.90 -10.94 25.15
CA ALA A 453 -9.66 -12.13 25.53
C ALA A 453 -10.94 -12.28 24.70
N VAL A 454 -11.33 -13.52 24.46
CA VAL A 454 -12.58 -13.87 23.80
C VAL A 454 -13.48 -14.68 24.71
N GLU A 455 -14.78 -14.51 24.53
CA GLU A 455 -15.84 -15.29 25.14
C GLU A 455 -16.36 -16.28 24.10
N MET A 456 -16.24 -17.58 24.39
CA MET A 456 -16.83 -18.64 23.59
C MET A 456 -18.07 -19.18 24.28
N THR A 457 -19.19 -19.16 23.58
CA THR A 457 -20.48 -19.68 24.05
C THR A 457 -20.92 -20.88 23.22
N ARG A 458 -21.43 -21.91 23.90
CA ARG A 458 -22.04 -23.08 23.25
C ARG A 458 -23.27 -23.55 24.04
N PRO A 459 -24.32 -24.07 23.38
CA PRO A 459 -25.39 -24.75 24.08
C PRO A 459 -24.85 -26.06 24.69
N ASP A 460 -25.23 -26.32 25.94
CA ASP A 460 -24.98 -27.57 26.64
C ASP A 460 -25.80 -28.69 25.95
N PRO A 461 -25.19 -29.84 25.62
CA PRO A 461 -25.88 -30.92 24.90
C PRO A 461 -27.05 -31.54 25.68
N ASP A 462 -26.97 -31.54 27.01
CA ASP A 462 -27.89 -32.28 27.87
C ASP A 462 -28.99 -31.38 28.45
N THR A 463 -28.63 -30.14 28.78
CA THR A 463 -29.53 -29.17 29.43
C THR A 463 -30.05 -28.09 28.47
N GLY A 464 -29.38 -27.87 27.34
CA GLY A 464 -29.68 -26.76 26.43
C GLY A 464 -29.26 -25.38 26.95
N GLU A 465 -28.72 -25.28 28.17
CA GLU A 465 -28.24 -24.02 28.75
C GLU A 465 -26.96 -23.53 28.06
N MET A 466 -26.76 -22.22 28.00
CA MET A 466 -25.60 -21.64 27.34
C MET A 466 -24.38 -21.69 28.27
N VAL A 467 -23.40 -22.52 27.91
CA VAL A 467 -22.10 -22.61 28.60
C VAL A 467 -21.14 -21.61 27.99
N THR A 468 -20.50 -20.82 28.87
CA THR A 468 -19.58 -19.75 28.49
C THR A 468 -18.18 -20.05 28.99
N ARG A 469 -17.17 -19.78 28.15
CA ARG A 469 -15.75 -19.91 28.50
C ARG A 469 -14.97 -18.70 27.99
N ILE A 470 -14.18 -18.09 28.88
CA ILE A 470 -13.23 -17.03 28.52
C ILE A 470 -11.89 -17.64 28.12
N ILE A 471 -11.32 -17.15 27.02
CA ILE A 471 -10.04 -17.59 26.46
C ILE A 471 -9.15 -16.36 26.33
N GLY A 472 -8.10 -16.30 27.16
CA GLY A 472 -7.09 -15.24 27.16
C GLY A 472 -5.84 -15.58 26.34
N PRO A 473 -4.76 -14.78 26.45
CA PRO A 473 -3.55 -14.93 25.66
C PRO A 473 -2.91 -16.32 25.76
N GLY A 474 -2.45 -16.85 24.63
CA GLY A 474 -1.94 -18.23 24.50
C GLY A 474 -3.01 -19.31 24.41
N GLY A 475 -4.27 -18.97 24.72
CA GLY A 475 -5.43 -19.82 24.46
C GLY A 475 -5.80 -19.87 22.99
N HIS A 476 -6.54 -20.91 22.59
CA HIS A 476 -6.96 -21.13 21.21
C HIS A 476 -8.42 -21.59 21.11
N PHE A 477 -8.99 -21.45 19.90
CA PHE A 477 -10.37 -21.84 19.58
C PHE A 477 -10.54 -22.14 18.09
N GLY A 478 -11.63 -22.84 17.73
CA GLY A 478 -11.96 -23.18 16.34
C GLY A 478 -11.32 -24.48 15.84
N GLU A 479 -10.85 -25.31 16.77
CA GLU A 479 -10.10 -26.56 16.57
C GLU A 479 -10.85 -27.62 15.79
N ARG A 480 -12.19 -27.55 15.77
CA ARG A 480 -13.01 -28.47 14.97
C ARG A 480 -12.71 -28.39 13.47
N LEU A 481 -12.20 -27.25 12.97
CA LEU A 481 -11.72 -27.13 11.60
C LEU A 481 -10.62 -28.16 11.29
N ILE A 482 -9.75 -28.46 12.26
CA ILE A 482 -8.66 -29.44 12.12
C ILE A 482 -9.24 -30.82 11.78
N LEU A 483 -10.36 -31.17 12.42
CA LEU A 483 -11.12 -32.39 12.23
C LEU A 483 -11.96 -32.43 10.94
N GLY A 484 -11.83 -31.44 10.04
CA GLY A 484 -12.59 -31.36 8.80
C GLY A 484 -13.98 -30.72 8.94
N ALA A 485 -14.32 -30.20 10.12
CA ALA A 485 -15.62 -29.56 10.30
C ALA A 485 -15.76 -28.32 9.40
N THR A 486 -16.82 -28.28 8.61
CA THR A 486 -17.11 -27.19 7.68
C THR A 486 -17.92 -26.06 8.32
N ARG A 487 -18.56 -26.29 9.47
CA ARG A 487 -19.39 -25.32 10.20
C ARG A 487 -18.99 -25.17 11.66
N ARG A 488 -19.19 -23.97 12.21
CA ARG A 488 -18.99 -23.64 13.63
C ARG A 488 -20.13 -24.21 14.48
N LYS A 489 -19.78 -24.83 15.62
CA LYS A 489 -20.74 -25.29 16.66
C LYS A 489 -20.83 -24.35 17.87
N THR A 490 -20.00 -23.31 17.90
CA THR A 490 -19.94 -22.32 18.98
C THR A 490 -20.01 -20.92 18.40
N SER A 491 -20.41 -19.94 19.21
CA SER A 491 -20.22 -18.52 18.91
C SER A 491 -19.03 -18.00 19.72
N VAL A 492 -18.26 -17.10 19.13
CA VAL A 492 -17.11 -16.46 19.78
C VAL A 492 -17.18 -14.96 19.58
N ARG A 493 -17.02 -14.20 20.66
CA ARG A 493 -17.02 -12.74 20.68
C ARG A 493 -15.81 -12.21 21.45
N ALA A 494 -15.23 -11.10 21.01
CA ALA A 494 -14.17 -10.43 21.73
C ALA A 494 -14.73 -9.72 22.99
N VAL A 495 -14.14 -9.95 24.16
CA VAL A 495 -14.57 -9.32 25.43
C VAL A 495 -13.94 -7.95 25.58
N GLU A 496 -12.71 -7.82 25.09
CA GLU A 496 -11.92 -6.60 25.02
C GLU A 496 -11.26 -6.51 23.64
N ASP A 497 -10.55 -5.43 23.36
CA ASP A 497 -9.77 -5.31 22.12
C ASP A 497 -8.77 -6.46 22.01
N THR A 498 -8.96 -7.30 21.01
CA THR A 498 -8.36 -8.63 20.94
C THR A 498 -7.65 -8.82 19.61
N LYS A 499 -6.38 -9.23 19.69
CA LYS A 499 -5.58 -9.64 18.54
C LYS A 499 -5.46 -11.15 18.53
N VAL A 500 -5.82 -11.77 17.42
CA VAL A 500 -5.69 -13.22 17.21
C VAL A 500 -4.76 -13.53 16.05
N LEU A 501 -4.08 -14.67 16.11
CA LEU A 501 -3.43 -15.31 14.99
C LEU A 501 -4.40 -16.32 14.37
N VAL A 502 -4.63 -16.23 13.07
CA VAL A 502 -5.51 -17.13 12.32
C VAL A 502 -4.66 -18.04 11.45
N LEU A 503 -4.89 -19.35 11.52
CA LEU A 503 -4.30 -20.36 10.64
C LEU A 503 -5.42 -21.08 9.90
N ASN A 504 -5.29 -21.24 8.58
CA ASN A 504 -6.18 -22.15 7.86
C ASN A 504 -5.85 -23.62 8.21
N ARG A 505 -6.74 -24.54 7.83
CA ARG A 505 -6.56 -25.98 8.10
C ARG A 505 -5.26 -26.51 7.49
N GLU A 506 -4.98 -26.16 6.24
CA GLU A 506 -3.86 -26.71 5.49
C GLU A 506 -2.51 -26.38 6.14
N GLU A 507 -2.28 -25.12 6.52
CA GLU A 507 -1.04 -24.72 7.20
C GLU A 507 -0.95 -25.30 8.61
N PHE A 508 -2.07 -25.41 9.32
CA PHE A 508 -2.09 -26.09 10.61
C PHE A 508 -1.61 -27.54 10.47
N LEU A 509 -2.12 -28.27 9.47
CA LEU A 509 -1.72 -29.66 9.23
C LEU A 509 -0.25 -29.77 8.80
N ARG A 510 0.23 -28.88 7.95
CA ARG A 510 1.66 -28.84 7.57
C ARG A 510 2.56 -28.59 8.77
N LEU A 511 2.18 -27.69 9.68
CA LEU A 511 2.90 -27.42 10.93
C LEU A 511 2.90 -28.64 11.84
N ALA A 512 1.74 -29.26 12.06
CA ALA A 512 1.62 -30.46 12.88
C ALA A 512 2.39 -31.65 12.28
N ASP A 513 2.44 -31.75 10.95
CA ASP A 513 3.21 -32.81 10.31
C ASP A 513 4.72 -32.59 10.46
N SER A 514 5.18 -31.34 10.32
CA SER A 514 6.62 -31.02 10.30
C SER A 514 7.23 -30.74 11.68
N PHE A 515 6.44 -30.39 12.69
CA PHE A 515 6.93 -29.95 14.00
C PHE A 515 6.33 -30.76 15.15
N GLN A 516 7.10 -31.75 15.64
CA GLN A 516 6.65 -32.72 16.64
C GLN A 516 6.11 -32.07 17.93
N ALA A 517 6.78 -31.04 18.47
CA ALA A 517 6.32 -30.38 19.69
C ALA A 517 4.93 -29.72 19.52
N PHE A 518 4.64 -29.17 18.35
CA PHE A 518 3.31 -28.63 18.02
C PHE A 518 2.29 -29.77 17.91
N ARG A 519 2.66 -30.89 17.27
CA ARG A 519 1.81 -32.08 17.19
C ARG A 519 1.44 -32.65 18.56
N ASP A 520 2.42 -32.79 19.45
CA ASP A 520 2.26 -33.38 20.78
C ASP A 520 1.31 -32.55 21.65
N TYR A 521 1.37 -31.21 21.53
CA TYR A 521 0.43 -30.32 22.21
C TYR A 521 -1.04 -30.61 21.85
N PHE A 522 -1.32 -30.93 20.57
CA PHE A 522 -2.68 -31.23 20.12
C PHE A 522 -3.07 -32.72 20.22
N ALA A 523 -2.12 -33.62 20.45
CA ALA A 523 -2.38 -35.06 20.49
C ALA A 523 -3.52 -35.46 21.47
N PRO A 524 -3.62 -34.92 22.70
CA PRO A 524 -4.73 -35.24 23.60
C PRO A 524 -6.09 -34.75 23.09
N TYR A 525 -6.13 -33.63 22.37
CA TYR A 525 -7.37 -33.13 21.75
C TYR A 525 -7.83 -34.03 20.60
N MET A 526 -6.90 -34.48 19.76
CA MET A 526 -7.19 -35.35 18.61
C MET A 526 -7.62 -36.75 19.07
N ALA A 527 -6.94 -37.31 20.07
CA ALA A 527 -7.28 -38.61 20.65
C ALA A 527 -8.72 -38.64 21.22
N ARG A 528 -9.15 -37.56 21.89
CA ARG A 528 -10.53 -37.42 22.39
C ARG A 528 -11.60 -37.43 21.29
N HIS A 529 -11.23 -37.11 20.06
CA HIS A 529 -12.13 -37.11 18.90
C HIS A 529 -11.88 -38.30 17.96
N GLY A 530 -11.13 -39.31 18.41
CA GLY A 530 -10.88 -40.52 17.62
C GLY A 530 -10.00 -40.31 16.38
N VAL A 531 -9.23 -39.21 16.34
CA VAL A 531 -8.34 -38.89 15.21
C VAL A 531 -6.90 -39.19 15.61
N THR A 532 -6.24 -40.06 14.83
CA THR A 532 -4.82 -40.38 14.95
C THR A 532 -4.01 -39.64 13.89
N TRP A 533 -2.80 -39.24 14.25
CA TRP A 533 -1.84 -38.66 13.30
C TRP A 533 -1.16 -39.77 12.47
N PRO A 534 -0.77 -39.51 11.20
CA PRO A 534 -1.10 -38.32 10.41
C PRO A 534 -2.59 -38.33 9.99
N ILE A 535 -3.18 -37.14 9.83
CA ILE A 535 -4.55 -37.03 9.32
C ILE A 535 -4.54 -37.37 7.83
N THR A 536 -4.89 -38.61 7.48
CA THR A 536 -5.05 -39.04 6.08
C THR A 536 -6.37 -38.53 5.50
N ALA A 537 -6.45 -38.41 4.17
CA ALA A 537 -7.66 -37.99 3.47
C ALA A 537 -8.86 -38.93 3.73
N ASP A 538 -8.63 -40.20 4.10
CA ASP A 538 -9.69 -41.16 4.46
C ASP A 538 -10.45 -40.82 5.76
N ASN A 539 -10.00 -39.83 6.53
CA ASN A 539 -10.75 -39.32 7.68
C ASN A 539 -11.80 -38.24 7.32
N ASP A 540 -11.89 -37.79 6.05
CA ASP A 540 -12.87 -36.77 5.61
C ASP A 540 -14.32 -37.30 5.54
N ASP A 541 -14.52 -38.61 5.41
CA ASP A 541 -15.84 -39.25 5.26
C ASP A 541 -16.47 -39.73 6.58
N ARG A 542 -15.78 -39.54 7.72
CA ARG A 542 -16.39 -39.85 9.02
C ARG A 542 -17.26 -38.67 9.46
N PRO A 543 -18.56 -38.88 9.76
CA PRO A 543 -19.36 -37.84 10.37
C PRO A 543 -18.67 -37.42 11.67
N ALA A 544 -18.24 -36.16 11.73
CA ALA A 544 -17.64 -35.62 12.94
C ALA A 544 -18.67 -35.74 14.09
N PRO A 545 -18.30 -36.33 15.24
CA PRO A 545 -19.19 -36.35 16.40
C PRO A 545 -19.62 -34.92 16.81
#